data_AF-A0A7J6Q161-F1
#
_entry.id   AF-A0A7J6Q161-F1
#
_cell.length_a   1.000
_cell.length_b   1.000
_cell.length_c   1.000
_cell.angle_alpha   90.00
_cell.angle_beta   90.00
_cell.angle_gamma   90.00
#
_symmetry.space_group_name_H-M   'P 1'
#
loop_
_entity.id
_entity.type
_entity.pdbx_description
1 polymer ?
#
loop_
_entity_poly.entity_id
_entity_poly.type
_entity_poly.pdbx_seq_one_letter_code
_entity_poly.pdbx_strand_id
1 'polypeptide(L)'
;VAEMMVVITEDKAKAAVTKEAVAKQEKEATAQAAVAQEIKDDAQKDLDEALPALEVAVQCLKSLKLSHIQEVKALANPPGGVKLTLEAICIMFEVKPTMKNDPERPGKKIADYWESAKSQVRSTQSSHEFLLIRHVRRNRR
;
A
#
# COMPACT_ATOMS: atom_id res chain seq x y z
N VAL A 1 -47.80 -26.40 -42.98
CA VAL A 1 -48.41 -26.02 -41.68
C VAL A 1 -48.06 -27.01 -40.56
N ALA A 2 -48.06 -28.33 -40.83
CA ALA A 2 -47.70 -29.35 -39.82
C ALA A 2 -46.22 -29.31 -39.37
N GLU A 3 -45.26 -29.13 -40.29
CA GLU A 3 -43.82 -29.04 -39.92
C GLU A 3 -43.51 -27.87 -38.98
N MET A 4 -44.17 -26.72 -39.16
CA MET A 4 -43.95 -25.54 -38.32
C MET A 4 -44.40 -25.75 -36.87
N MET A 5 -45.42 -26.58 -36.64
CA MET A 5 -45.87 -26.89 -35.27
C MET A 5 -44.90 -27.80 -34.53
N VAL A 6 -44.22 -28.71 -35.23
CA VAL A 6 -43.21 -29.60 -34.64
C VAL A 6 -42.00 -28.78 -34.18
N VAL A 7 -41.51 -27.86 -35.02
CA VAL A 7 -40.39 -26.97 -34.68
C VAL A 7 -40.72 -26.09 -33.47
N ILE A 8 -41.93 -25.51 -33.41
CA ILE A 8 -42.35 -24.69 -32.26
C ILE A 8 -42.38 -25.49 -30.95
N THR A 9 -42.76 -26.77 -31.00
CA THR A 9 -42.76 -27.63 -29.79
C THR A 9 -41.35 -27.96 -29.32
N GLU A 10 -40.43 -28.24 -30.24
CA GLU A 10 -39.02 -28.46 -29.90
C GLU A 10 -38.37 -27.20 -29.35
N ASP A 11 -38.63 -26.03 -29.95
CA ASP A 11 -38.07 -24.75 -29.51
C ASP A 11 -38.61 -24.35 -28.14
N LYS A 12 -39.90 -24.63 -27.85
CA LYS A 12 -40.45 -24.44 -26.49
C LYS A 12 -39.78 -25.35 -25.46
N ALA A 13 -39.50 -26.60 -25.81
CA ALA A 13 -38.82 -27.54 -24.92
C ALA A 13 -37.37 -27.10 -24.65
N LYS A 14 -36.63 -26.72 -25.70
CA LYS A 14 -35.26 -26.19 -25.58
C LYS A 14 -35.22 -24.91 -24.76
N ALA A 15 -36.14 -23.97 -25.01
CA ALA A 15 -36.24 -22.72 -24.26
C ALA A 15 -36.56 -22.93 -22.77
N ALA A 16 -37.38 -23.92 -22.42
CA ALA A 16 -37.66 -24.26 -21.02
C ALA A 16 -36.39 -24.75 -20.30
N VAL A 17 -35.62 -25.65 -20.92
CA VAL A 17 -34.36 -26.15 -20.36
C VAL A 17 -33.33 -25.04 -20.19
N THR A 18 -33.18 -24.16 -21.18
CA THR A 18 -32.25 -23.02 -21.08
C THR A 18 -32.68 -22.02 -20.01
N LYS A 19 -33.98 -21.76 -19.84
CA LYS A 19 -34.47 -20.88 -18.76
C LYS A 19 -34.15 -21.41 -17.37
N GLU A 20 -34.32 -22.72 -17.15
CA GLU A 20 -33.96 -23.33 -15.86
C GLU A 20 -32.46 -23.29 -15.59
N ALA A 21 -31.63 -23.53 -16.62
CA ALA A 21 -30.18 -23.44 -16.50
C ALA A 21 -29.72 -22.01 -16.16
N VAL A 22 -30.26 -21.00 -16.84
CA VAL A 22 -29.96 -19.58 -16.59
C VAL A 22 -30.42 -19.16 -15.20
N ALA A 23 -31.62 -19.55 -14.76
CA ALA A 23 -32.12 -19.21 -13.42
C ALA A 23 -31.24 -19.81 -12.30
N LYS A 24 -30.62 -20.97 -12.54
CA LYS A 24 -29.66 -21.57 -11.59
C LYS A 24 -28.33 -20.80 -11.58
N GLN A 25 -27.80 -20.48 -12.76
CA GLN A 25 -26.57 -19.70 -12.89
C GLN A 25 -26.72 -18.28 -12.34
N GLU A 26 -27.87 -17.63 -12.53
CA GLU A 26 -28.16 -16.31 -11.97
C GLU A 26 -28.12 -16.32 -10.44
N LYS A 27 -28.65 -17.36 -9.79
CA LYS A 27 -28.59 -17.51 -8.33
C LYS A 27 -27.15 -17.69 -7.84
N GLU A 28 -26.38 -18.54 -8.51
CA GLU A 28 -24.98 -18.77 -8.18
C GLU A 28 -24.13 -17.51 -8.40
N ALA A 29 -24.35 -16.79 -9.51
CA ALA A 29 -23.68 -15.54 -9.83
C ALA A 29 -24.06 -14.41 -8.86
N THR A 30 -25.33 -14.31 -8.47
CA THR A 30 -25.79 -13.31 -7.50
C THR A 30 -25.21 -13.59 -6.11
N ALA A 31 -25.12 -14.86 -5.70
CA ALA A 31 -24.48 -15.24 -4.44
C ALA A 31 -22.98 -14.89 -4.43
N GLN A 32 -22.25 -15.17 -5.52
CA GLN A 32 -20.84 -14.80 -5.65
C GLN A 32 -20.63 -13.28 -5.71
N ALA A 33 -21.53 -12.56 -6.40
CA ALA A 33 -21.49 -11.11 -6.46
C ALA A 33 -21.72 -10.47 -5.09
N ALA A 34 -22.63 -11.02 -4.27
CA ALA A 34 -22.87 -10.56 -2.91
C ALA A 34 -21.60 -10.71 -2.04
N VAL A 35 -20.96 -11.89 -2.08
CA VAL A 35 -19.70 -12.12 -1.33
C VAL A 35 -18.58 -11.19 -1.79
N ALA A 36 -18.43 -10.98 -3.10
CA ALA A 36 -17.43 -10.05 -3.63
C ALA A 36 -17.72 -8.59 -3.23
N GLN A 37 -19.01 -8.22 -3.15
CA GLN A 37 -19.44 -6.90 -2.72
C GLN A 37 -19.13 -6.69 -1.23
N GLU A 38 -19.39 -7.66 -0.36
CA GLU A 38 -19.03 -7.59 1.06
C GLU A 38 -17.51 -7.42 1.26
N ILE A 39 -16.69 -8.22 0.57
CA ILE A 39 -15.22 -8.11 0.64
C ILE A 39 -14.75 -6.73 0.16
N LYS A 40 -15.37 -6.22 -0.91
CA LYS A 40 -15.05 -4.90 -1.44
C LYS A 40 -15.40 -3.80 -0.44
N ASP A 41 -16.56 -3.89 0.18
CA ASP A 41 -17.06 -2.88 1.11
C ASP A 41 -16.22 -2.86 2.40
N ASP A 42 -15.81 -4.03 2.90
CA ASP A 42 -14.87 -4.15 4.03
C ASP A 42 -13.50 -3.54 3.70
N ALA A 43 -12.92 -3.88 2.54
CA ALA A 43 -11.64 -3.31 2.11
C ALA A 43 -11.72 -1.79 1.88
N GLN A 44 -12.84 -1.31 1.34
CA GLN A 44 -13.06 0.12 1.11
C GLN A 44 -13.16 0.88 2.44
N LYS A 45 -13.82 0.29 3.44
CA LYS A 45 -13.92 0.85 4.79
C LYS A 45 -12.55 1.01 5.45
N ASP A 46 -11.72 -0.03 5.41
CA ASP A 46 -10.36 0.02 5.97
C ASP A 46 -9.50 1.08 5.25
N LEU A 47 -9.68 1.21 3.93
CA LEU A 47 -9.01 2.21 3.12
C LEU A 47 -9.45 3.63 3.47
N ASP A 48 -10.75 3.85 3.63
CA ASP A 48 -11.33 5.15 3.98
C ASP A 48 -10.95 5.60 5.40
N GLU A 49 -10.66 4.67 6.31
CA GLU A 49 -10.10 4.98 7.64
C GLU A 49 -8.60 5.33 7.58
N ALA A 50 -7.82 4.66 6.73
CA ALA A 50 -6.38 4.87 6.62
C ALA A 50 -6.00 6.17 5.89
N LEU A 51 -6.77 6.57 4.87
CA LEU A 51 -6.52 7.79 4.08
C LEU A 51 -6.45 9.09 4.90
N PRO A 52 -7.41 9.41 5.79
CA PRO A 52 -7.35 10.64 6.58
C PRO A 52 -6.17 10.65 7.55
N ALA A 53 -5.82 9.50 8.15
CA ALA A 53 -4.64 9.39 9.02
C ALA A 53 -3.34 9.67 8.26
N LEU A 54 -3.23 9.19 7.03
CA LEU A 54 -2.09 9.44 6.14
C LEU A 54 -1.99 10.93 5.78
N GLU A 55 -3.09 11.56 5.38
CA GLU A 55 -3.11 12.98 5.00
C GLU A 55 -2.71 13.88 6.16
N VAL A 56 -3.21 13.60 7.37
CA VAL A 56 -2.79 14.33 8.59
C VAL A 56 -1.30 14.17 8.83
N ALA A 57 -0.75 12.96 8.71
CA ALA A 57 0.69 12.74 8.87
C ALA A 57 1.51 13.53 7.83
N VAL A 58 1.09 13.52 6.56
CA VAL A 58 1.76 14.29 5.49
C VAL A 58 1.69 15.80 5.74
N GLN A 59 0.56 16.31 6.22
CA GLN A 59 0.42 17.72 6.58
C GLN A 59 1.33 18.11 7.75
N CYS A 60 1.40 17.27 8.79
CA CYS A 60 2.32 17.46 9.91
C CYS A 60 3.78 17.51 9.43
N LEU A 61 4.18 16.60 8.53
CA LEU A 61 5.53 16.58 7.95
C LEU A 61 5.83 17.84 7.09
N LYS A 62 4.83 18.36 6.36
CA LYS A 62 4.96 19.62 5.60
C LYS A 62 5.09 20.85 6.50
N SER A 63 4.51 20.83 7.70
CA SER A 63 4.63 21.92 8.67
C SER A 63 6.02 22.00 9.34
N LEU A 64 6.81 20.93 9.23
CA LEU A 64 8.11 20.83 9.87
C LEU A 64 9.14 21.74 9.19
N LYS A 65 9.73 22.67 9.95
CA LYS A 65 10.78 23.57 9.47
C LYS A 65 12.16 22.88 9.45
N LEU A 66 13.03 23.36 8.57
CA LEU A 66 14.41 22.87 8.43
C LEU A 66 15.22 22.99 9.74
N SER A 67 14.93 24.00 10.58
CA SER A 67 15.59 24.19 11.87
C SER A 67 15.40 22.99 12.81
N HIS A 68 14.18 22.45 12.91
CA HIS A 68 13.88 21.29 13.75
C HIS A 68 14.62 20.03 13.28
N ILE A 69 14.81 19.87 11.96
CA ILE A 69 15.57 18.75 11.39
C ILE A 69 17.06 18.90 11.71
N GLN A 70 17.59 20.13 11.65
CA GLN A 70 18.99 20.42 11.99
C GLN A 70 19.28 20.18 13.46
N GLU A 71 18.36 20.56 14.36
CA GLU A 71 18.46 20.28 15.80
C GLU A 71 18.58 18.77 16.08
N VAL A 72 17.70 17.95 15.48
CA VAL A 72 17.76 16.49 15.61
C VAL A 72 19.09 15.95 15.09
N LYS A 73 19.57 16.43 13.93
CA LYS A 73 20.85 16.02 13.34
C LYS A 73 22.06 16.40 14.19
N ALA A 74 22.00 17.51 14.92
CA ALA A 74 23.08 18.01 15.77
C ALA A 74 23.22 17.21 17.08
N LEU A 75 22.23 16.39 17.44
CA LEU A 75 22.31 15.53 18.62
C LEU A 75 23.42 14.49 18.46
N ALA A 76 24.44 14.55 19.32
CA ALA A 76 25.51 13.56 19.34
C ALA A 76 25.00 12.17 19.77
N ASN A 77 24.07 12.14 20.73
CA ASN A 77 23.43 10.92 21.24
C ASN A 77 21.90 11.10 21.27
N PRO A 78 21.17 10.68 20.22
CA PRO A 78 19.73 10.78 20.21
C PRO A 78 19.09 9.86 21.28
N PRO A 79 17.99 10.28 21.93
CA PRO A 79 17.26 9.45 22.88
C PRO A 79 16.71 8.20 22.19
N GLY A 80 16.48 7.13 22.96
CA GLY A 80 16.13 5.80 22.44
C GLY A 80 14.95 5.80 21.45
N GLY A 81 13.92 6.60 21.72
CA GLY A 81 12.76 6.72 20.82
C GLY A 81 13.14 7.25 19.44
N VAL A 82 14.02 8.25 19.36
CA VAL A 82 14.46 8.84 18.09
C VAL A 82 15.29 7.83 17.28
N LYS A 83 16.15 7.04 17.94
CA LYS A 83 16.93 5.98 17.29
C LYS A 83 16.03 4.92 16.64
N LEU A 84 15.02 4.44 17.37
CA LEU A 84 14.08 3.44 16.87
C LEU A 84 13.25 3.96 15.69
N THR A 85 12.75 5.20 15.78
CA THR A 85 11.98 5.79 14.67
C THR A 85 12.81 5.94 13.41
N LEU A 86 14.09 6.30 13.54
CA LEU A 86 14.98 6.45 12.39
C LEU A 86 15.44 5.11 11.81
N GLU A 87 15.62 4.09 12.64
CA GLU A 87 15.86 2.72 12.17
C GLU A 87 14.68 2.21 11.34
N ALA A 88 13.44 2.37 11.84
CA ALA A 88 12.24 1.99 11.11
C ALA A 88 12.14 2.71 9.75
N ILE A 89 12.41 4.03 9.73
CA ILE A 89 12.43 4.84 8.50
C ILE A 89 13.52 4.33 7.53
N CYS A 90 14.74 4.08 8.02
CA CYS A 90 15.82 3.57 7.18
C CYS A 90 15.51 2.21 6.57
N ILE A 91 14.82 1.33 7.30
CA ILE A 91 14.37 0.02 6.77
C ILE A 91 13.30 0.22 5.69
N MET A 92 12.31 1.09 5.91
CA MET A 92 11.26 1.40 4.93
C MET A 92 11.83 1.99 3.62
N PHE A 93 12.91 2.77 3.70
CA PHE A 93 13.59 3.35 2.55
C PHE A 93 14.77 2.53 2.01
N GLU A 94 14.94 1.28 2.47
CA GLU A 94 16.02 0.36 2.05
C GLU A 94 17.44 0.96 2.19
N VAL A 95 17.64 1.81 3.19
CA VAL A 95 18.92 2.46 3.47
C VAL A 95 19.84 1.50 4.22
N LYS A 96 20.99 1.19 3.64
CA LYS A 96 21.97 0.30 4.26
C LYS A 96 22.52 0.89 5.57
N PRO A 97 22.61 0.09 6.66
CA PRO A 97 23.21 0.53 7.91
C PRO A 97 24.72 0.73 7.76
N THR A 98 25.27 1.65 8.55
CA THR A 98 26.71 1.81 8.67
C THR A 98 27.22 0.92 9.81
N MET A 99 28.19 0.05 9.53
CA MET A 99 28.76 -0.84 10.54
C MET A 99 29.73 -0.07 11.43
N LYS A 100 29.42 0.08 12.72
CA LYS A 100 30.28 0.74 13.72
C LYS A 100 30.73 -0.23 14.80
N ASN A 101 31.91 0.00 15.35
CA ASN A 101 32.37 -0.72 16.53
C ASN A 101 31.69 -0.16 17.77
N ASP A 102 31.16 -1.06 18.59
CA ASP A 102 30.49 -0.71 19.83
C ASP A 102 31.48 -0.23 20.92
N PRO A 103 31.22 0.90 21.61
CA PRO A 103 32.07 1.39 22.69
C PRO A 103 31.90 0.65 24.02
N GLU A 104 30.82 -0.11 24.24
CA GLU A 104 30.59 -0.89 25.48
C GLU A 104 31.10 -2.34 25.38
N ARG A 105 31.25 -2.86 24.16
CA ARG A 105 31.80 -4.21 23.88
C ARG A 105 32.79 -4.17 22.71
N PRO A 106 34.10 -4.01 22.98
CA PRO A 106 35.11 -3.99 21.93
C PRO A 106 35.11 -5.32 21.17
N GLY A 107 34.88 -5.25 19.85
CA GLY A 107 34.90 -6.39 18.92
C GLY A 107 33.58 -6.73 18.25
N LYS A 108 32.44 -6.18 18.72
CA LYS A 108 31.14 -6.33 18.03
C LYS A 108 30.87 -5.14 17.11
N LYS A 109 30.53 -5.44 15.86
CA LYS A 109 30.04 -4.45 14.89
C LYS A 109 28.53 -4.33 15.04
N ILE A 110 28.05 -3.12 15.32
CA ILE A 110 26.63 -2.79 15.38
C ILE A 110 26.23 -2.13 14.06
N ALA A 111 25.07 -2.52 13.55
CA ALA A 111 24.41 -1.86 12.44
C ALA A 111 23.82 -0.53 12.94
N ASP A 112 24.57 0.55 12.77
CA ASP A 112 24.14 1.91 13.14
C ASP A 112 23.41 2.54 11.95
N TYR A 113 22.10 2.71 12.10
CA TYR A 113 21.26 3.40 11.12
C TYR A 113 21.30 4.93 11.29
N TRP A 114 21.88 5.44 12.38
CA TRP A 114 21.90 6.87 12.71
C TRP A 114 22.81 7.69 11.78
N GLU A 115 24.02 7.20 11.49
CA GLU A 115 24.89 7.81 10.47
C GLU A 115 24.25 7.80 9.08
N SER A 116 23.73 6.65 8.66
CA SER A 116 23.07 6.50 7.37
C SER A 116 21.86 7.44 7.25
N ALA A 117 21.07 7.57 8.33
CA ALA A 117 19.95 8.49 8.43
C ALA A 117 20.38 9.96 8.30
N LYS A 118 21.41 10.41 9.04
CA LYS A 118 21.89 11.81 8.98
C LYS A 118 22.34 12.25 7.58
N SER A 119 22.84 11.31 6.79
CA SER A 119 23.22 11.54 5.39
C SER A 119 21.97 11.60 4.48
N GLN A 120 21.02 10.69 4.68
CA GLN A 120 19.82 10.55 3.86
C GLN A 120 18.75 11.63 4.10
N VAL A 121 18.54 12.11 5.34
CA VAL A 121 17.45 13.04 5.70
C VAL A 121 17.43 14.33 4.88
N ARG A 122 18.60 14.80 4.38
CA ARG A 122 18.66 15.96 3.47
C ARG A 122 18.47 15.58 2.00
N SER A 123 18.94 14.41 1.58
CA SER A 123 18.86 13.96 0.19
C SER A 123 17.41 13.71 -0.26
N THR A 124 16.53 13.32 0.67
CA THR A 124 15.16 12.88 0.33
C THR A 124 14.22 14.01 -0.06
N GLN A 125 14.47 15.27 0.34
CA GLN A 125 13.63 16.41 -0.04
C GLN A 125 13.58 16.63 -1.56
N SER A 126 14.67 16.40 -2.30
CA SER A 126 14.65 16.42 -3.78
C SER A 126 14.25 15.07 -4.38
N SER A 127 14.50 13.96 -3.69
CA SER A 127 14.20 12.62 -4.22
C SER A 127 12.71 12.29 -4.22
N HIS A 128 11.90 12.82 -3.30
CA HIS A 128 10.45 12.55 -3.27
C HIS A 128 9.75 13.04 -4.55
N GLU A 129 10.18 14.20 -5.06
CA GLU A 129 9.70 14.76 -6.33
C GLU A 129 10.20 13.93 -7.52
N PHE A 130 11.47 13.52 -7.50
CA PHE A 130 12.05 12.70 -8.57
C PHE A 130 11.45 11.29 -8.64
N LEU A 131 11.14 10.68 -7.50
CA LEU A 131 10.58 9.33 -7.41
C LEU A 131 9.09 9.32 -7.75
N LEU A 132 8.32 10.35 -7.34
CA LEU A 132 6.94 10.54 -7.81
C LEU A 132 6.90 10.82 -9.32
N ILE A 133 7.80 11.67 -9.86
CA ILE A 133 7.90 11.90 -11.31
C ILE A 133 8.25 10.59 -12.05
N ARG A 134 9.15 9.77 -11.50
CA ARG A 134 9.55 8.49 -12.11
C ARG A 134 8.45 7.43 -12.02
N HIS A 135 7.70 7.39 -10.91
CA HIS A 135 6.57 6.46 -10.70
C HIS A 135 5.37 6.87 -11.58
N VAL A 136 5.01 8.15 -11.64
CA VAL A 136 3.97 8.68 -12.53
C VAL A 136 4.34 8.51 -14.01
N ARG A 137 5.63 8.67 -14.40
CA ARG A 137 6.09 8.35 -15.76
C ARG A 137 6.02 6.87 -16.10
N ARG A 138 6.18 5.98 -15.10
CA ARG A 138 6.14 4.53 -15.29
C ARG A 138 4.72 4.00 -15.43
N ASN A 139 3.74 4.63 -14.76
CA ASN A 139 2.33 4.25 -14.81
C ASN A 139 1.55 4.87 -16.00
N ARG A 140 2.19 5.74 -16.79
CA ARG A 140 1.65 6.31 -18.06
C ARG A 140 2.17 5.61 -19.33
N ARG A 141 2.99 4.57 -19.19
CA ARG A 141 3.41 3.68 -20.29
C ARG A 141 2.77 2.32 -20.11
#